data_AF-A0A1V1NUV1-F1
#
_entry.id   AF-A0A1V1NUV1-F1
#
_cell.length_a   1.000
_cell.length_b   1.000
_cell.length_c   1.000
_cell.angle_alpha   90.00
_cell.angle_beta   90.00
_cell.angle_gamma   90.00
#
_symmetry.space_group_name_H-M   'P 1'
#
loop_
_entity.id
_entity.type
_entity.pdbx_description
1 polymer ?
#
loop_
_entity_poly.entity_id
_entity_poly.type
_entity_poly.pdbx_seq_one_letter_code
_entity_poly.pdbx_strand_id
1 'polypeptide(L)'
;MPNIDIQFSFNEDDILQVSAECSGIDARTIQLNINETNDPDEIFLSSGPSAVVLCIDVSGSMSGHPIEQAKKAATAYINKKSGSGAMIGCTAFGSSAATVFPLLKDISSMLAGIDKIKMGYETCGGGTNMEKGLRQSIPMLDEKIKGFNKQIIILSDGYTSGNVRSLIPTCMECSITVHTVGAGGGYDRALLEEIATKTGGMFVAADNIDNLVEAFLSLAEK
;
A
#
# COMPACT_ATOMS: atom_id res chain seq x y z
N MET A 1 -32.13 0.29 8.64
CA MET A 1 -31.83 -0.39 7.36
C MET A 1 -30.72 0.40 6.70
N PRO A 2 -29.71 -0.25 6.11
CA PRO A 2 -28.72 0.47 5.34
C PRO A 2 -29.41 1.17 4.17
N ASN A 3 -29.11 2.46 3.98
CA ASN A 3 -29.63 3.27 2.88
C ASN A 3 -28.45 3.74 2.03
N ILE A 4 -28.60 3.66 0.71
CA ILE A 4 -27.59 4.13 -0.25
C ILE A 4 -28.11 5.42 -0.85
N ASP A 5 -27.44 6.52 -0.54
CA ASP A 5 -27.70 7.82 -1.14
C ASP A 5 -26.77 8.01 -2.33
N ILE A 6 -27.34 8.19 -3.52
CA ILE A 6 -26.58 8.39 -4.77
C ILE A 6 -26.76 9.84 -5.21
N GLN A 7 -25.67 10.55 -5.46
CA GLN A 7 -25.67 11.90 -6.01
C GLN A 7 -24.94 11.93 -7.36
N PHE A 8 -25.40 12.84 -8.22
CA PHE A 8 -24.85 13.06 -9.55
C PHE A 8 -24.48 14.53 -9.69
N SER A 9 -23.29 14.82 -10.19
CA SER A 9 -22.82 16.18 -10.49
C SER A 9 -21.94 16.19 -11.73
N PHE A 10 -21.78 17.35 -12.37
CA PHE A 10 -20.79 17.56 -13.43
C PHE A 10 -19.68 18.47 -12.91
N ASN A 11 -18.43 18.21 -13.29
CA ASN A 11 -17.30 19.10 -12.97
C ASN A 11 -17.12 20.21 -14.03
N GLU A 12 -16.08 21.04 -13.90
CA GLU A 12 -15.79 22.15 -14.82
C GLU A 12 -15.40 21.71 -16.25
N ASP A 13 -15.12 20.41 -16.45
CA ASP A 13 -14.76 19.80 -17.73
C ASP A 13 -15.91 18.95 -18.33
N ASP A 14 -17.16 19.14 -17.87
CA ASP A 14 -18.36 18.40 -18.29
C ASP A 14 -18.32 16.87 -18.02
N ILE A 15 -17.50 16.44 -17.07
CA ILE A 15 -17.41 15.03 -16.67
C ILE A 15 -18.48 14.71 -15.62
N LEU A 16 -19.28 13.66 -15.87
CA LEU A 16 -20.25 13.17 -14.90
C LEU A 16 -19.53 12.49 -13.74
N GLN A 17 -19.74 13.04 -12.54
CA GLN A 17 -19.35 12.49 -11.25
C GLN A 17 -20.55 11.83 -10.59
N VAL A 18 -20.40 10.54 -10.25
CA VAL A 18 -21.39 9.81 -9.45
C VAL A 18 -20.78 9.53 -8.09
N SER A 19 -21.47 9.91 -7.01
CA SER A 19 -21.11 9.52 -5.65
C SER A 19 -22.20 8.63 -5.07
N ALA A 20 -21.81 7.55 -4.39
CA ALA A 20 -22.71 6.72 -3.61
C ALA A 20 -22.21 6.65 -2.17
N GLU A 21 -23.07 6.93 -1.20
CA GLU A 21 -22.78 6.86 0.22
C GLU A 21 -23.74 5.89 0.90
N CYS A 22 -23.20 4.85 1.54
CA CYS A 22 -24.01 3.90 2.32
C CYS A 22 -24.02 4.33 3.79
N SER A 23 -25.21 4.59 4.33
CA SER A 23 -25.39 4.87 5.75
C SER A 23 -25.70 3.58 6.50
N GLY A 24 -24.97 3.31 7.60
CA GLY A 24 -25.34 2.29 8.58
C GLY A 24 -24.34 1.18 8.88
N ILE A 25 -23.22 1.05 8.16
CA ILE A 25 -21.93 0.38 8.48
C ILE A 25 -21.01 0.57 7.24
N ASP A 26 -19.74 0.94 7.43
CA ASP A 26 -18.71 1.14 6.38
C ASP A 26 -19.14 2.03 5.19
N ALA A 27 -19.36 3.32 5.46
CA ALA A 27 -19.58 4.32 4.42
C ALA A 27 -18.33 4.42 3.52
N ARG A 28 -18.45 3.96 2.27
CA ARG A 28 -17.46 4.16 1.21
C ARG A 28 -18.05 5.07 0.15
N THR A 29 -17.35 6.15 -0.17
CA THR A 29 -17.69 6.99 -1.32
C THR A 29 -16.99 6.44 -2.56
N ILE A 30 -17.79 6.01 -3.54
CA ILE A 30 -17.30 5.61 -4.86
C ILE A 30 -17.50 6.83 -5.77
N GLN A 31 -16.42 7.35 -6.37
CA GLN A 31 -16.50 8.39 -7.41
C GLN A 31 -16.27 7.75 -8.77
N LEU A 32 -17.25 7.88 -9.67
CA LEU A 32 -17.15 7.45 -11.07
C LEU A 32 -17.02 8.70 -11.94
N ASN A 33 -15.96 8.78 -12.73
CA ASN A 33 -15.81 9.78 -13.79
C ASN A 33 -16.16 9.13 -15.13
N ILE A 34 -17.20 9.63 -15.78
CA ILE A 34 -17.64 9.17 -17.11
C ILE A 34 -17.29 10.26 -18.11
N ASN A 35 -16.28 10.00 -18.95
CA ASN A 35 -15.91 10.90 -20.04
C ASN A 35 -16.66 10.50 -21.31
N GLU A 36 -17.11 11.48 -22.10
CA GLU A 36 -17.45 11.26 -23.52
C GLU A 36 -16.16 11.00 -24.32
N THR A 37 -15.48 9.89 -24.06
CA THR A 37 -14.53 9.33 -25.02
C THR A 37 -15.25 8.21 -25.76
N ASN A 38 -14.90 8.00 -27.05
CA ASN A 38 -15.50 7.02 -27.96
C ASN A 38 -15.36 5.54 -27.52
N ASP A 39 -15.07 5.28 -26.24
CA ASP A 39 -14.91 3.95 -25.67
C ASP A 39 -15.81 3.82 -24.41
N PRO A 40 -16.98 3.17 -24.51
CA PRO A 40 -17.98 3.08 -23.44
C PRO A 40 -17.55 2.19 -22.25
N ASP A 41 -16.36 1.60 -22.28
CA ASP A 41 -15.89 0.64 -21.27
C ASP A 41 -14.89 1.22 -20.23
N GLU A 42 -14.44 2.47 -20.36
CA GLU A 42 -13.53 3.09 -19.39
C GLU A 42 -14.28 3.81 -18.26
N ILE A 43 -14.68 3.05 -17.23
CA ILE A 43 -15.14 3.58 -15.96
C ILE A 43 -13.92 3.94 -15.11
N PHE A 44 -13.59 5.24 -15.01
CA PHE A 44 -12.56 5.71 -14.08
C PHE A 44 -13.18 5.87 -12.69
N LEU A 45 -12.90 4.91 -11.82
CA LEU A 45 -13.04 5.09 -10.39
C LEU A 45 -11.95 6.08 -9.93
N SER A 46 -12.24 7.38 -9.85
CA SER A 46 -11.29 8.29 -9.21
C SER A 46 -11.36 8.10 -7.71
N SER A 47 -10.63 7.11 -7.24
CA SER A 47 -10.35 6.99 -5.82
C SER A 47 -9.66 8.31 -5.40
N GLY A 48 -10.18 8.98 -4.36
CA GLY A 48 -9.53 10.15 -3.77
C GLY A 48 -8.04 9.90 -3.43
N PRO A 49 -7.29 10.92 -2.98
CA PRO A 49 -5.86 10.78 -2.75
C PRO A 49 -5.53 9.57 -1.86
N SER A 50 -4.46 8.84 -2.14
CA SER A 50 -4.11 7.65 -1.36
C SER A 50 -3.25 8.00 -0.15
N ALA A 51 -3.46 7.32 0.98
CA ALA A 51 -2.54 7.30 2.11
C ALA A 51 -1.89 5.93 2.17
N VAL A 52 -0.59 5.85 1.86
CA VAL A 52 0.12 4.60 1.62
C VAL A 52 1.24 4.43 2.64
N VAL A 53 1.35 3.25 3.24
CA VAL A 53 2.53 2.88 4.03
C VAL A 53 3.29 1.78 3.32
N LEU A 54 4.53 2.06 2.95
CA LEU A 54 5.47 1.07 2.44
C LEU A 54 6.06 0.30 3.62
N CYS A 55 5.78 -1.00 3.71
CA CYS A 55 6.27 -1.88 4.77
C CYS A 55 7.33 -2.82 4.19
N ILE A 56 8.61 -2.47 4.41
CA ILE A 56 9.75 -3.07 3.72
C ILE A 56 10.47 -4.07 4.63
N ASP A 57 10.62 -5.30 4.16
CA ASP A 57 11.46 -6.32 4.80
C ASP A 57 12.95 -5.90 4.75
N VAL A 58 13.62 -5.96 5.90
CA VAL A 58 15.05 -5.66 6.09
C VAL A 58 15.77 -6.81 6.80
N SER A 59 15.20 -8.02 6.72
CA SER A 59 15.77 -9.27 7.22
C SER A 59 17.10 -9.62 6.53
N GLY A 60 17.77 -10.66 7.04
CA GLY A 60 19.08 -11.07 6.54
C GLY A 60 19.10 -11.44 5.05
N SER A 61 18.02 -12.00 4.51
CA SER A 61 17.88 -12.36 3.08
C SER A 61 17.86 -11.13 2.17
N MET A 62 17.45 -9.98 2.70
CA MET A 62 17.43 -8.72 1.96
C MET A 62 18.84 -8.10 1.78
N SER A 63 19.90 -8.69 2.32
CA SER A 63 21.25 -8.12 2.23
C SER A 63 21.78 -7.98 0.80
N GLY A 64 22.47 -6.87 0.51
CA GLY A 64 23.08 -6.62 -0.80
C GLY A 64 22.09 -6.19 -1.86
N HIS A 65 22.03 -6.91 -2.98
CA HIS A 65 21.22 -6.52 -4.15
C HIS A 65 19.70 -6.39 -3.86
N PRO A 66 19.05 -7.27 -3.07
CA PRO A 66 17.62 -7.17 -2.80
C PRO A 66 17.20 -5.87 -2.11
N ILE A 67 17.91 -5.42 -1.07
CA ILE A 67 17.55 -4.16 -0.40
C ILE A 67 17.79 -2.95 -1.32
N GLU A 68 18.81 -2.98 -2.18
CA GLU A 68 19.02 -1.91 -3.18
C GLU A 68 17.89 -1.88 -4.21
N GLN A 69 17.38 -3.04 -4.64
CA GLN A 69 16.19 -3.09 -5.50
C GLN A 69 14.93 -2.62 -4.78
N ALA A 70 14.76 -2.95 -3.49
CA ALA A 70 13.65 -2.47 -2.67
C ALA A 70 13.65 -0.94 -2.56
N LYS A 71 14.82 -0.34 -2.31
CA LYS A 71 15.00 1.13 -2.29
C LYS A 71 14.65 1.76 -3.64
N LYS A 72 15.11 1.16 -4.75
CA LYS A 72 14.77 1.63 -6.11
C LYS A 72 13.28 1.54 -6.39
N ALA A 73 12.63 0.43 -6.04
CA ALA A 73 11.21 0.21 -6.24
C ALA A 73 10.37 1.20 -5.41
N ALA A 74 10.72 1.40 -4.13
CA ALA A 74 10.06 2.40 -3.27
C ALA A 74 10.25 3.82 -3.80
N THR A 75 11.45 4.17 -4.28
CA THR A 75 11.73 5.47 -4.91
C THR A 75 10.90 5.69 -6.18
N ALA A 76 10.83 4.69 -7.05
CA ALA A 76 10.02 4.73 -8.27
C ALA A 76 8.53 4.90 -7.95
N TYR A 77 8.03 4.19 -6.94
CA TYR A 77 6.66 4.32 -6.44
C TYR A 77 6.35 5.73 -5.94
N ILE A 78 7.21 6.29 -5.08
CA ILE A 78 7.07 7.66 -4.56
C ILE A 78 7.03 8.68 -5.70
N ASN A 79 7.96 8.56 -6.66
CA ASN A 79 8.01 9.45 -7.81
C ASN A 79 6.77 9.31 -8.71
N LYS A 80 6.24 8.10 -8.90
CA LYS A 80 5.02 7.86 -9.69
C LYS A 80 3.78 8.45 -9.03
N LYS A 81 3.68 8.40 -7.69
CA LYS A 81 2.59 9.01 -6.92
C LYS A 81 2.79 10.53 -6.69
N SER A 82 3.91 11.11 -7.12
CA SER A 82 4.13 12.56 -7.08
C SER A 82 3.00 13.31 -7.78
N GLY A 83 2.54 14.41 -7.18
CA GLY A 83 1.46 15.24 -7.75
C GLY A 83 0.04 14.69 -7.58
N SER A 84 -0.14 13.44 -7.14
CA SER A 84 -1.48 12.85 -6.90
C SER A 84 -2.16 13.31 -5.60
N GLY A 85 -1.48 14.12 -4.79
CA GLY A 85 -1.93 14.49 -3.45
C GLY A 85 -1.78 13.37 -2.39
N ALA A 86 -1.21 12.23 -2.78
CA ALA A 86 -0.99 11.10 -1.90
C ALA A 86 -0.08 11.42 -0.71
N MET A 87 -0.35 10.76 0.42
CA MET A 87 0.53 10.74 1.59
C MET A 87 1.25 9.40 1.63
N ILE A 88 2.57 9.41 1.82
CA ILE A 88 3.37 8.18 1.87
C ILE A 88 4.19 8.15 3.14
N GLY A 89 4.12 7.01 3.84
CA GLY A 89 4.94 6.68 5.00
C GLY A 89 5.72 5.40 4.73
N CYS A 90 6.71 5.11 5.57
CA CYS A 90 7.51 3.91 5.42
C CYS A 90 7.86 3.30 6.78
N THR A 91 7.71 1.98 6.86
CA THR A 91 8.16 1.15 7.97
C THR A 91 9.14 0.10 7.45
N ALA A 92 10.09 -0.27 8.28
CA ALA A 92 11.02 -1.37 8.02
C ALA A 92 10.77 -2.48 9.04
N PHE A 93 10.88 -3.74 8.64
CA PHE A 93 10.70 -4.87 9.55
C PHE A 93 11.64 -6.04 9.26
N GLY A 94 11.93 -6.81 10.31
CA GLY A 94 12.55 -8.13 10.24
C GLY A 94 12.23 -8.83 11.56
N SER A 95 13.17 -8.99 12.49
CA SER A 95 12.84 -9.55 13.83
C SER A 95 12.06 -8.58 14.72
N SER A 96 12.18 -7.28 14.47
CA SER A 96 11.38 -6.17 15.03
C SER A 96 10.91 -5.26 13.89
N ALA A 97 10.20 -4.18 14.20
CA ALA A 97 9.77 -3.20 13.22
C ALA A 97 10.01 -1.77 13.73
N ALA A 98 10.28 -0.86 12.80
CA ALA A 98 10.51 0.56 13.07
C ALA A 98 9.88 1.43 11.98
N THR A 99 9.50 2.65 12.33
CA THR A 99 9.07 3.66 11.36
C THR A 99 10.30 4.36 10.79
N VAL A 100 10.50 4.27 9.47
CA VAL A 100 11.56 4.99 8.76
C VAL A 100 11.20 6.47 8.62
N PHE A 101 9.96 6.74 8.25
CA PHE A 101 9.37 8.09 8.27
C PHE A 101 7.84 8.01 8.39
N PRO A 102 7.19 9.00 9.03
CA PRO A 102 5.72 9.05 9.16
C PRO A 102 5.05 9.29 7.81
N LEU A 103 3.72 9.38 7.76
CA LEU A 103 3.04 9.84 6.54
C LEU A 103 3.47 11.27 6.19
N LEU A 104 4.05 11.46 5.01
CA LEU A 104 4.51 12.74 4.49
C LEU A 104 3.82 13.05 3.15
N LYS A 105 3.94 14.31 2.69
CA LYS A 105 3.67 14.71 1.30
C LYS A 105 4.93 15.21 0.58
N ASP A 106 5.96 15.60 1.34
CA ASP A 106 7.22 16.10 0.80
C ASP A 106 8.07 14.94 0.28
N ILE A 107 8.27 14.91 -1.04
CA ILE A 107 9.01 13.86 -1.74
C ILE A 107 10.47 13.84 -1.29
N SER A 108 11.09 15.00 -1.11
CA SER A 108 12.51 15.09 -0.73
C SER A 108 12.78 14.38 0.60
N SER A 109 11.92 14.58 1.59
CA SER A 109 11.99 13.92 2.90
C SER A 109 11.75 12.42 2.80
N MET A 110 10.81 11.96 1.96
CA MET A 110 10.57 10.54 1.73
C MET A 110 11.80 9.87 1.10
N LEU A 111 12.37 10.46 0.05
CA LEU A 111 13.54 9.92 -0.64
C LEU A 111 14.76 9.85 0.28
N ALA A 112 14.97 10.89 1.10
CA ALA A 112 16.00 10.89 2.14
C ALA A 112 15.77 9.82 3.21
N GLY A 113 14.51 9.46 3.48
CA GLY A 113 14.15 8.36 4.37
C GLY A 113 14.45 6.99 3.75
N ILE A 114 14.03 6.76 2.50
CA ILE A 114 14.31 5.52 1.75
C ILE A 114 15.82 5.26 1.65
N ASP A 115 16.63 6.30 1.44
CA ASP A 115 18.08 6.12 1.31
C ASP A 115 18.74 5.57 2.59
N LYS A 116 18.17 5.83 3.76
CA LYS A 116 18.66 5.33 5.06
C LYS A 116 18.35 3.85 5.30
N ILE A 117 17.42 3.27 4.54
CA ILE A 117 17.04 1.86 4.71
C ILE A 117 18.23 0.99 4.34
N LYS A 118 18.51 0.00 5.20
CA LYS A 118 19.55 -1.00 5.02
C LYS A 118 19.13 -2.27 5.74
N MET A 119 19.79 -3.39 5.42
CA MET A 119 19.61 -4.62 6.19
C MET A 119 19.84 -4.36 7.68
N GLY A 120 18.89 -4.81 8.50
CA GLY A 120 18.91 -4.60 9.95
C GLY A 120 18.71 -3.16 10.42
N TYR A 121 18.02 -2.34 9.62
CA TYR A 121 17.62 -0.97 9.99
C TYR A 121 17.09 -0.91 11.44
N GLU A 122 17.66 -0.02 12.26
CA GLU A 122 17.30 0.15 13.68
C GLU A 122 17.15 -1.17 14.47
N THR A 123 18.07 -2.11 14.28
CA THR A 123 18.07 -3.44 14.92
C THR A 123 16.97 -4.40 14.46
N CYS A 124 16.22 -4.05 13.42
CA CYS A 124 15.18 -4.90 12.82
C CYS A 124 15.73 -6.11 12.06
N GLY A 125 17.03 -6.39 12.11
CA GLY A 125 17.68 -7.45 11.33
C GLY A 125 17.32 -8.86 11.79
N GLY A 126 17.89 -9.85 11.12
CA GLY A 126 17.65 -11.26 11.44
C GLY A 126 16.50 -11.84 10.64
N GLY A 127 15.57 -12.54 11.32
CA GLY A 127 14.44 -13.21 10.68
C GLY A 127 13.37 -12.25 10.14
N THR A 128 12.25 -12.81 9.70
CA THR A 128 11.17 -12.07 9.05
C THR A 128 9.90 -12.15 9.90
N ASN A 129 9.42 -11.03 10.46
CA ASN A 129 8.20 -10.96 11.25
C ASN A 129 7.25 -9.88 10.72
N MET A 130 6.41 -10.30 9.78
CA MET A 130 5.44 -9.47 9.08
C MET A 130 4.33 -9.00 10.01
N GLU A 131 4.01 -9.76 11.06
CA GLU A 131 3.04 -9.32 12.08
C GLU A 131 3.51 -8.02 12.74
N LYS A 132 4.79 -7.92 13.11
CA LYS A 132 5.36 -6.69 13.69
C LYS A 132 5.37 -5.54 12.69
N GLY A 133 5.76 -5.82 11.44
CA GLY A 133 5.71 -4.83 10.36
C GLY A 133 4.31 -4.24 10.21
N LEU A 134 3.31 -5.10 10.08
CA LEU A 134 1.92 -4.69 9.89
C LEU A 134 1.35 -3.98 11.13
N ARG A 135 1.67 -4.44 12.36
CA ARG A 135 1.31 -3.73 13.61
C ARG A 135 1.92 -2.33 13.68
N GLN A 136 3.12 -2.13 13.14
CA GLN A 136 3.76 -0.81 13.08
C GLN A 136 3.11 0.10 12.02
N SER A 137 2.66 -0.47 10.90
CA SER A 137 2.07 0.28 9.78
C SER A 137 0.62 0.70 10.03
N ILE A 138 -0.23 -0.14 10.63
CA ILE A 138 -1.68 0.13 10.81
C ILE A 138 -1.95 1.48 11.52
N PRO A 139 -1.31 1.82 12.66
CA PRO A 139 -1.59 3.07 13.38
C PRO A 139 -1.23 4.33 12.59
N MET A 140 -0.36 4.23 11.58
CA MET A 140 -0.06 5.37 10.70
C MET A 140 -1.25 5.75 9.82
N LEU A 141 -2.18 4.83 9.59
CA LEU A 141 -3.40 4.99 8.78
C LEU A 141 -4.66 5.04 9.65
N ASP A 142 -4.54 5.57 10.88
CA ASP A 142 -5.64 5.63 11.84
C ASP A 142 -6.88 6.42 11.34
N GLU A 143 -7.94 6.43 12.14
CA GLU A 143 -9.21 7.11 11.83
C GLU A 143 -9.10 8.61 11.55
N LYS A 144 -7.97 9.25 11.91
CA LYS A 144 -7.75 10.68 11.63
C LYS A 144 -7.42 10.94 10.16
N ILE A 145 -6.96 9.91 9.44
CA ILE A 145 -6.72 9.97 8.00
C ILE A 145 -8.05 9.78 7.26
N LYS A 146 -8.82 10.86 7.12
CA LYS A 146 -10.14 10.88 6.45
C LYS A 146 -10.03 11.34 5.00
N GLY A 147 -10.87 10.79 4.12
CA GLY A 147 -10.91 11.18 2.70
C GLY A 147 -9.74 10.65 1.86
N PHE A 148 -8.95 9.72 2.42
CA PHE A 148 -7.88 9.03 1.68
C PHE A 148 -8.19 7.55 1.54
N ASN A 149 -7.77 6.97 0.41
CA ASN A 149 -7.72 5.52 0.26
C ASN A 149 -6.51 4.98 1.02
N LYS A 150 -6.77 4.26 2.11
CA LYS A 150 -5.72 3.76 3.01
C LYS A 150 -5.16 2.44 2.52
N GLN A 151 -3.85 2.41 2.29
CA GLN A 151 -3.17 1.26 1.71
C GLN A 151 -1.88 0.94 2.45
N ILE A 152 -1.58 -0.34 2.59
CA ILE A 152 -0.27 -0.83 3.03
C ILE A 152 0.30 -1.67 1.90
N ILE A 153 1.55 -1.43 1.52
CA ILE A 153 2.28 -2.27 0.57
C ILE A 153 3.36 -3.01 1.34
N ILE A 154 3.16 -4.31 1.55
CA ILE A 154 4.16 -5.18 2.19
C ILE A 154 5.09 -5.73 1.11
N LEU A 155 6.39 -5.54 1.28
CA LEU A 155 7.42 -6.23 0.52
C LEU A 155 8.08 -7.27 1.42
N SER A 156 8.10 -8.55 1.01
CA SER A 156 8.83 -9.60 1.72
C SER A 156 9.44 -10.60 0.76
N ASP A 157 10.66 -11.06 1.07
CA ASP A 157 11.42 -12.02 0.27
C ASP A 157 11.47 -13.43 0.89
N GLY A 158 10.80 -13.63 2.03
CA GLY A 158 10.96 -14.84 2.85
C GLY A 158 9.69 -15.32 3.53
N TYR A 159 9.83 -16.47 4.21
CA TYR A 159 8.80 -17.00 5.10
C TYR A 159 8.77 -16.19 6.38
N THR A 160 7.57 -15.77 6.77
CA THR A 160 7.40 -14.99 7.99
C THR A 160 7.11 -15.85 9.22
N SER A 161 7.67 -15.43 10.34
CA SER A 161 7.30 -15.85 11.68
C SER A 161 6.18 -14.97 12.24
N GLY A 162 5.45 -15.50 13.24
CA GLY A 162 4.33 -14.80 13.87
C GLY A 162 2.98 -15.13 13.24
N ASN A 163 1.93 -14.47 13.72
CA ASN A 163 0.55 -14.70 13.27
C ASN A 163 -0.02 -13.46 12.59
N VAL A 164 0.57 -13.08 11.45
CA VAL A 164 0.10 -11.91 10.66
C VAL A 164 -1.37 -12.03 10.26
N ARG A 165 -1.90 -13.25 10.09
CA ARG A 165 -3.33 -13.49 9.81
C ARG A 165 -4.26 -12.90 10.87
N SER A 166 -3.81 -12.81 12.12
CA SER A 166 -4.59 -12.20 13.21
C SER A 166 -4.86 -10.70 13.04
N LEU A 167 -4.11 -10.03 12.17
CA LEU A 167 -4.24 -8.58 11.91
C LEU A 167 -5.16 -8.26 10.72
N ILE A 168 -5.51 -9.25 9.91
CA ILE A 168 -6.39 -9.05 8.75
C ILE A 168 -7.73 -8.42 9.17
N PRO A 169 -8.43 -8.87 10.24
CA PRO A 169 -9.67 -8.24 10.68
C PRO A 169 -9.48 -6.76 11.04
N THR A 170 -8.39 -6.41 11.73
CA THR A 170 -8.08 -5.02 12.09
C THR A 170 -7.83 -4.16 10.85
N CYS A 171 -7.13 -4.67 9.83
CA CYS A 171 -6.97 -3.95 8.56
C CYS A 171 -8.34 -3.68 7.92
N MET A 172 -9.24 -4.67 7.91
CA MET A 172 -10.58 -4.53 7.35
C MET A 172 -11.43 -3.52 8.13
N GLU A 173 -11.45 -3.60 9.46
CA GLU A 173 -12.16 -2.66 10.35
C GLU A 173 -11.66 -1.22 10.17
N CYS A 174 -10.35 -1.02 9.95
CA CYS A 174 -9.78 0.29 9.66
C CYS A 174 -9.93 0.75 8.20
N SER A 175 -10.60 -0.04 7.35
CA SER A 175 -10.70 0.18 5.90
C SER A 175 -9.33 0.36 5.22
N ILE A 176 -8.35 -0.46 5.62
CA ILE A 176 -7.00 -0.49 5.07
C ILE A 176 -6.89 -1.65 4.09
N THR A 177 -6.60 -1.33 2.83
CA THR A 177 -6.27 -2.32 1.80
C THR A 177 -4.81 -2.72 1.92
N VAL A 178 -4.49 -4.01 1.93
CA VAL A 178 -3.09 -4.49 2.00
C VAL A 178 -2.71 -5.10 0.66
N HIS A 179 -1.75 -4.50 -0.02
CA HIS A 179 -1.06 -5.09 -1.16
C HIS A 179 0.20 -5.81 -0.68
N THR A 180 0.56 -6.89 -1.35
CA THR A 180 1.73 -7.69 -0.98
C THR A 180 2.58 -7.96 -2.20
N VAL A 181 3.89 -7.76 -2.07
CA VAL A 181 4.89 -8.02 -3.10
C VAL A 181 5.85 -9.08 -2.59
N GLY A 182 5.90 -10.21 -3.29
CA GLY A 182 6.85 -11.29 -3.01
C GLY A 182 8.14 -11.09 -3.80
N ALA A 183 9.30 -11.06 -3.13
CA ALA A 183 10.59 -10.82 -3.76
C ALA A 183 11.47 -12.09 -3.82
N GLY A 184 12.12 -12.35 -4.96
CA GLY A 184 13.20 -13.35 -5.06
C GLY A 184 12.78 -14.82 -4.93
N GLY A 185 11.47 -15.13 -5.01
CA GLY A 185 10.91 -16.49 -5.05
C GLY A 185 10.93 -17.28 -3.74
N GLY A 186 11.56 -16.76 -2.68
CA GLY A 186 11.72 -17.42 -1.37
C GLY A 186 10.59 -17.17 -0.36
N TYR A 187 9.50 -16.54 -0.78
CA TYR A 187 8.42 -16.06 0.08
C TYR A 187 7.23 -17.05 0.18
N ASP A 188 6.42 -16.92 1.24
CA ASP A 188 5.18 -17.67 1.38
C ASP A 188 4.08 -17.07 0.49
N ARG A 189 4.02 -17.53 -0.76
CA ARG A 189 3.06 -17.05 -1.75
C ARG A 189 1.61 -17.16 -1.27
N ALA A 190 1.24 -18.31 -0.70
CA ALA A 190 -0.14 -18.56 -0.28
C ALA A 190 -0.56 -17.59 0.83
N LEU A 191 0.33 -17.31 1.77
CA LEU A 191 0.08 -16.31 2.81
C LEU A 191 -0.05 -14.90 2.24
N LEU A 192 0.84 -14.47 1.34
CA LEU A 192 0.79 -13.13 0.76
C LEU A 192 -0.50 -12.93 -0.07
N GLU A 193 -0.84 -13.89 -0.92
CA GLU A 193 -2.09 -13.90 -1.68
C GLU A 193 -3.33 -13.86 -0.78
N GLU A 194 -3.32 -14.60 0.33
CA GLU A 194 -4.42 -14.60 1.30
C GLU A 194 -4.60 -13.23 1.95
N ILE A 195 -3.53 -12.59 2.42
CA ILE A 195 -3.59 -11.25 3.04
C ILE A 195 -4.13 -10.23 2.05
N ALA A 196 -3.58 -10.22 0.82
CA ALA A 196 -4.01 -9.29 -0.21
C ALA A 196 -5.49 -9.49 -0.56
N THR A 197 -5.90 -10.72 -0.84
CA THR A 197 -7.27 -11.03 -1.24
C THR A 197 -8.28 -10.67 -0.14
N LYS A 198 -8.00 -11.02 1.12
CA LYS A 198 -8.93 -10.76 2.24
C LYS A 198 -9.10 -9.28 2.56
N THR A 199 -8.08 -8.47 2.30
CA THR A 199 -8.13 -7.01 2.53
C THR A 199 -8.55 -6.23 1.28
N GLY A 200 -8.84 -6.90 0.17
CA GLY A 200 -9.23 -6.28 -1.11
C GLY A 200 -8.05 -5.68 -1.89
N GLY A 201 -6.82 -6.05 -1.53
CA GLY A 201 -5.60 -5.64 -2.22
C GLY A 201 -5.18 -6.60 -3.32
N MET A 202 -3.94 -6.42 -3.79
CA MET A 202 -3.36 -7.23 -4.86
C MET A 202 -2.06 -7.85 -4.39
N PHE A 203 -1.86 -9.11 -4.79
CA PHE A 203 -0.58 -9.77 -4.68
C PHE A 203 0.19 -9.64 -6.00
N VAL A 204 1.46 -9.28 -5.92
CA VAL A 204 2.36 -9.18 -7.08
C VAL A 204 3.61 -10.02 -6.80
N ALA A 205 3.90 -10.96 -7.71
CA ALA A 205 5.10 -11.78 -7.65
C ALA A 205 6.25 -11.12 -8.40
N ALA A 206 7.33 -10.81 -7.70
CA ALA A 206 8.62 -10.40 -8.26
C ALA A 206 9.64 -11.52 -8.01
N ASP A 207 9.42 -12.68 -8.65
CA ASP A 207 10.26 -13.87 -8.48
C ASP A 207 11.72 -13.59 -8.89
N ASN A 208 11.91 -12.73 -9.90
CA ASN A 208 13.18 -12.06 -10.13
C ASN A 208 13.21 -10.73 -9.38
N ILE A 209 14.22 -10.55 -8.53
CA ILE A 209 14.42 -9.34 -7.72
C ILE A 209 14.59 -8.07 -8.57
N ASP A 210 15.04 -8.20 -9.81
CA ASP A 210 15.18 -7.07 -10.74
C ASP A 210 13.81 -6.54 -11.23
N ASN A 211 12.75 -7.33 -11.11
CA ASN A 211 11.39 -6.94 -11.50
C ASN A 211 10.65 -6.17 -10.39
N LEU A 212 11.31 -5.91 -9.26
CA LEU A 212 10.67 -5.31 -8.09
C LEU A 212 10.16 -3.89 -8.35
N VAL A 213 10.89 -3.14 -9.20
CA VAL A 213 10.47 -1.79 -9.63
C VAL A 213 9.15 -1.86 -10.40
N GLU A 214 9.03 -2.77 -11.36
CA GLU A 214 7.80 -2.96 -12.15
C GLU A 214 6.63 -3.39 -11.27
N ALA A 215 6.88 -4.29 -10.31
CA ALA A 215 5.87 -4.72 -9.34
C ALA A 215 5.30 -3.54 -8.55
N PHE A 216 6.16 -2.67 -8.02
CA PHE A 216 5.72 -1.47 -7.30
C PHE A 216 4.99 -0.49 -8.22
N LEU A 217 5.47 -0.27 -9.44
CA LEU A 217 4.82 0.63 -10.39
C LEU A 217 3.41 0.15 -10.76
N SER A 218 3.18 -1.15 -10.90
CA SER A 218 1.84 -1.71 -11.15
C SER A 218 0.85 -1.43 -10.01
N LEU A 219 1.34 -1.37 -8.76
CA LEU A 219 0.53 -1.00 -7.60
C LEU A 219 0.26 0.52 -7.57
N ALA A 220 1.12 1.33 -8.15
CA ALA A 220 0.95 2.78 -8.18
C ALA A 220 -0.16 3.25 -9.14
N GLU A 221 -0.60 2.38 -10.06
CA GLU A 221 -1.69 2.62 -11.00
C GLU A 221 -3.09 2.36 -10.40
N LYS A 222 -3.14 1.83 -9.18
CA LYS A 222 -4.36 1.66 -8.38
C LYS A 222 -4.52 2.77 -7.35
#